data_AF-A0A3C0T9E4-F1
#
_entry.id   AF-A0A3C0T9E4-F1
#
_cell.length_a   1.000
_cell.length_b   1.000
_cell.length_c   1.000
_cell.angle_alpha   90.00
_cell.angle_beta   90.00
_cell.angle_gamma   90.00
#
_symmetry.space_group_name_H-M   'P 1'
#
loop_
_entity.id
_entity.type
_entity.pdbx_description
1 polymer ?
#
loop_
_entity_poly.entity_id
_entity_poly.type
_entity_poly.pdbx_seq_one_letter_code
_entity_poly.pdbx_strand_id
1 'polypeptide(L)'
;ELPNEKFIVATDKGIFHKMRISAPDKIFIEAPTAGSGATCRSCAHCPWMGMNVLEDLEWSLREGTNEVLVDPEIAERAVLPLDRMVSFAESNQLRVRKS
;
A
#
# COMPACT_ATOMS: atom_id res chain seq x y z
N GLU A 1 2.41 10.81 -18.38
CA GLU A 1 3.37 11.26 -17.36
C GLU A 1 3.04 12.68 -16.96
N LEU A 2 3.29 13.08 -15.71
CA LEU A 2 3.06 14.46 -15.27
C LEU A 2 4.33 15.29 -15.50
N PRO A 3 4.22 16.49 -16.09
CA PRO A 3 5.38 17.29 -16.47
C PRO A 3 6.12 17.86 -15.26
N ASN A 4 5.45 18.00 -14.11
CA ASN A 4 5.98 18.65 -12.91
C ASN A 4 7.24 17.95 -12.39
N GLU A 5 8.20 18.74 -11.92
CA GLU A 5 9.40 18.24 -11.23
C GLU A 5 9.14 17.95 -9.75
N LYS A 6 8.19 18.67 -9.14
CA LYS A 6 7.89 18.60 -7.70
C LYS A 6 6.46 18.12 -7.45
N PHE A 7 6.29 17.21 -6.49
CA PHE A 7 5.00 16.66 -6.09
C PHE A 7 4.83 16.71 -4.58
N ILE A 8 3.67 17.14 -4.12
CA ILE A 8 3.22 16.94 -2.73
C ILE A 8 2.40 15.66 -2.70
N VAL A 9 2.78 14.70 -1.85
CA VAL A 9 2.17 13.37 -1.83
C VAL A 9 1.55 13.11 -0.46
N ALA A 10 0.25 12.89 -0.44
CA ALA A 10 -0.54 12.60 0.77
C ALA A 10 -0.77 11.09 0.91
N THR A 11 0.19 10.40 1.49
CA THR A 11 0.18 8.93 1.67
C THR A 11 1.14 8.53 2.79
N ASP A 12 1.34 7.24 3.03
CA ASP A 12 2.29 6.75 4.03
C ASP A 12 3.75 7.05 3.66
N LYS A 13 4.55 7.50 4.62
CA LYS A 13 5.96 7.85 4.44
C LYS A 13 6.80 6.71 3.84
N GLY A 14 6.45 5.45 4.11
CA GLY A 14 7.17 4.28 3.60
C GLY A 14 7.27 4.23 2.07
N ILE A 15 6.26 4.73 1.35
CA ILE A 15 6.24 4.65 -0.12
C ILE A 15 7.27 5.57 -0.80
N PHE A 16 7.71 6.64 -0.12
CA PHE A 16 8.61 7.65 -0.70
C PHE A 16 9.93 7.05 -1.17
N HIS A 17 10.44 6.01 -0.50
CA HIS A 17 11.63 5.29 -0.94
C HIS A 17 11.43 4.69 -2.33
N LYS A 18 10.32 3.96 -2.55
CA LYS A 18 10.01 3.35 -3.85
C LYS A 18 9.69 4.39 -4.92
N MET A 19 9.05 5.50 -4.56
CA MET A 19 8.76 6.60 -5.49
C MET A 19 10.06 7.22 -6.03
N ARG A 20 11.04 7.50 -5.15
CA ARG A 20 12.35 8.02 -5.55
C ARG A 20 13.12 7.06 -6.46
N ILE A 21 13.04 5.74 -6.20
CA ILE A 21 13.64 4.73 -7.10
C ILE A 21 12.95 4.73 -8.47
N SER A 22 11.62 4.80 -8.48
CA SER A 22 10.82 4.67 -9.72
C SER A 22 10.89 5.93 -10.60
N ALA A 23 11.16 7.09 -10.01
CA ALA A 23 11.22 8.38 -10.68
C ALA A 23 12.34 9.25 -10.07
N PRO A 24 13.61 8.96 -10.38
CA PRO A 24 14.76 9.60 -9.75
C PRO A 24 14.86 11.11 -10.04
N ASP A 25 14.36 11.54 -11.20
CA ASP A 25 14.40 12.95 -11.63
C ASP A 25 13.29 13.81 -11.00
N LYS A 26 12.43 13.22 -10.15
CA LYS A 26 11.30 13.91 -9.53
C LYS A 26 11.55 14.12 -8.04
N ILE A 27 11.08 15.26 -7.53
CA ILE A 27 11.15 15.64 -6.13
C ILE A 27 9.80 15.36 -5.48
N PHE A 28 9.80 14.50 -4.46
CA PHE A 28 8.61 14.15 -3.69
C PHE A 28 8.66 14.78 -2.31
N ILE A 29 7.60 15.52 -1.96
CA ILE A 29 7.42 16.24 -0.70
C ILE A 29 6.26 15.58 0.06
N GLU A 30 6.47 15.25 1.32
CA GLU A 30 5.44 14.71 2.20
C GLU A 30 4.38 15.77 2.47
N ALA A 31 3.10 15.41 2.33
CA ALA A 31 2.01 16.30 2.68
C ALA A 31 2.05 16.58 4.21
N PRO A 32 1.79 17.83 4.64
CA PRO A 32 1.79 18.15 6.06
C PRO A 32 0.65 17.41 6.77
N THR A 33 0.99 16.56 7.74
CA THR A 33 0.03 15.77 8.52
C THR A 33 -0.21 16.31 9.94
N ALA A 34 0.50 17.38 10.32
CA ALA A 34 0.38 18.06 11.62
C ALA A 34 -0.01 19.55 11.43
N GLY A 35 -0.80 20.10 12.36
CA GLY A 35 -1.19 21.52 12.36
C GLY A 35 -2.61 21.80 12.86
N SER A 36 -2.99 23.08 12.96
CA SER A 36 -4.34 23.51 13.37
C SER A 36 -5.38 23.10 12.32
N GLY A 37 -6.05 21.96 12.55
CA GLY A 37 -7.06 21.37 11.66
C GLY A 37 -6.81 19.90 11.31
N ALA A 38 -5.64 19.35 11.63
CA ALA A 38 -5.34 17.93 11.42
C ALA A 38 -5.82 17.11 12.64
N THR A 39 -6.87 16.30 12.47
CA THR A 39 -7.40 15.39 13.52
C THR A 39 -6.67 14.05 13.58
N CYS A 40 -5.77 13.79 12.63
CA CYS A 40 -5.22 12.47 12.39
C CYS A 40 -3.90 12.26 13.14
N ARG A 41 -3.93 11.38 14.16
CA ARG A 41 -2.74 11.05 14.98
C ARG A 41 -1.74 10.11 14.30
N SER A 42 -2.16 9.40 13.26
CA SER A 42 -1.36 8.39 12.54
C SER A 42 -1.19 8.71 11.05
N CYS A 43 -1.50 9.93 10.61
CA CYS A 43 -1.42 10.28 9.20
C CYS A 43 0.02 10.27 8.71
N ALA A 44 0.23 9.56 7.61
CA ALA A 44 1.52 9.29 6.97
C ALA A 44 2.52 8.42 7.77
N HIS A 45 2.15 7.89 8.94
CA HIS A 45 2.98 6.93 9.68
C HIS A 45 2.09 5.83 10.28
N CYS A 46 1.77 4.82 9.48
CA CYS A 46 1.00 3.67 9.94
C CYS A 46 1.90 2.75 10.79
N PRO A 47 1.68 2.62 12.11
CA PRO A 47 2.53 1.82 12.98
C PRO A 47 2.49 0.33 12.60
N TRP A 48 1.35 -0.13 12.06
CA TRP A 48 1.14 -1.52 11.66
C TRP A 48 1.97 -1.92 10.44
N MET A 49 2.20 -1.00 9.48
CA MET A 49 3.05 -1.31 8.32
C MET A 49 4.52 -1.51 8.71
N GLY A 50 4.98 -0.79 9.75
CA GLY A 50 6.34 -0.89 10.26
C GLY A 50 6.62 -2.14 11.11
N MET A 51 5.63 -2.98 11.36
CA MET A 51 5.82 -4.22 12.15
C MET A 51 6.54 -5.32 11.35
N ASN A 52 6.57 -5.24 10.01
CA ASN A 52 7.26 -6.22 9.19
C ASN A 52 8.74 -5.82 9.05
N VAL A 53 9.61 -6.33 9.93
CA VAL A 53 11.07 -6.13 9.87
C VAL A 53 11.80 -7.32 9.24
N LEU A 54 13.08 -7.14 8.90
CA LEU A 54 13.86 -8.18 8.18
C LEU A 54 14.05 -9.44 9.02
N GLU A 55 14.22 -9.28 10.32
CA GLU A 55 14.38 -10.35 11.29
C GLU A 55 13.11 -11.22 11.38
N ASP A 56 11.94 -10.59 11.44
CA ASP A 56 10.64 -11.28 11.47
C ASP A 56 10.37 -12.01 10.15
N LEU A 57 10.73 -11.40 9.02
CA LEU A 57 10.61 -12.03 7.71
C LEU A 57 11.52 -13.26 7.58
N GLU A 58 12.78 -13.16 8.01
CA GLU A 58 13.71 -14.28 8.02
C GLU A 58 13.16 -15.43 8.87
N TRP A 59 12.70 -15.12 10.08
CA TRP A 59 12.11 -16.09 10.99
C TRP A 59 10.90 -16.79 10.38
N SER A 60 9.98 -16.01 9.79
CA SER A 60 8.77 -16.54 9.15
C SER A 60 9.10 -17.51 8.01
N LEU A 61 10.12 -17.21 7.20
CA LEU A 61 10.56 -18.05 6.09
C LEU A 61 11.29 -19.32 6.55
N ARG A 62 12.11 -19.24 7.61
CA ARG A 62 12.85 -20.39 8.15
C ARG A 62 11.92 -21.39 8.83
N GLU A 63 11.03 -20.88 9.67
CA GLU A 63 10.17 -21.71 10.53
C GLU A 63 8.81 -22.05 9.87
N GLY A 64 8.51 -21.45 8.71
CA GLY A 64 7.21 -21.63 8.04
C GLY A 64 6.04 -21.12 8.88
N THR A 65 6.27 -20.10 9.70
CA THR A 65 5.27 -19.53 10.63
C THR A 65 4.40 -18.47 9.96
N ASN A 66 3.36 -18.01 10.67
CA ASN A 66 2.41 -16.98 10.21
C ASN A 66 1.49 -17.42 9.05
N GLU A 67 1.13 -18.71 8.98
CA GLU A 67 0.09 -19.17 8.06
C GLU A 67 -1.23 -18.41 8.32
N VAL A 68 -1.77 -17.78 7.28
CA VAL A 68 -3.05 -17.08 7.35
C VAL A 68 -4.18 -18.05 7.04
N LEU A 69 -4.84 -18.53 8.09
CA LEU A 69 -6.02 -19.39 7.97
C LEU A 69 -7.28 -18.54 7.85
N VAL A 70 -8.08 -18.82 6.83
CA VAL A 70 -9.37 -18.16 6.59
C VAL A 70 -10.45 -19.22 6.51
N ASP A 71 -11.60 -18.96 7.13
CA ASP A 71 -12.77 -19.84 7.04
C ASP A 71 -13.19 -20.02 5.57
N PRO A 72 -13.39 -21.27 5.09
CA PRO A 72 -13.71 -21.53 3.68
C PRO A 72 -14.97 -20.82 3.17
N GLU A 73 -16.01 -20.71 3.99
CA GLU A 73 -17.26 -20.03 3.61
C GLU A 73 -17.09 -18.51 3.55
N ILE A 74 -16.21 -17.95 4.38
CA ILE A 74 -15.81 -16.55 4.29
C ILE A 74 -14.98 -16.31 3.03
N ALA A 75 -14.00 -17.17 2.74
CA ALA A 75 -13.13 -17.05 1.58
C ALA A 75 -13.94 -17.06 0.28
N GLU A 76 -14.86 -18.02 0.11
CA GLU A 76 -15.72 -18.12 -1.07
C GLU A 76 -16.55 -16.84 -1.28
N ARG A 77 -17.16 -16.32 -0.21
CA ARG A 77 -17.97 -15.10 -0.29
C ARG A 77 -17.13 -13.84 -0.52
N ALA A 78 -15.89 -13.80 -0.01
CA ALA A 78 -14.98 -12.67 -0.19
C ALA A 78 -14.41 -12.58 -1.61
N VAL A 79 -14.30 -13.71 -2.32
CA VAL A 79 -13.88 -13.74 -3.74
C VAL A 79 -14.90 -13.06 -4.65
N LEU A 80 -16.21 -13.20 -4.39
CA LEU A 80 -17.26 -12.59 -5.21
C LEU A 80 -17.12 -11.06 -5.42
N PRO A 81 -16.99 -10.21 -4.38
CA PRO A 81 -16.78 -8.78 -4.57
C PRO A 81 -15.39 -8.46 -5.16
N LEU A 82 -14.36 -9.27 -4.87
CA LEU A 82 -13.02 -9.12 -5.45
C LEU A 82 -13.05 -9.32 -6.97
N ASP A 83 -13.70 -10.38 -7.44
CA ASP A 83 -13.84 -10.67 -8.87
C ASP A 83 -14.64 -9.59 -9.59
N ARG A 84 -15.68 -9.05 -8.94
CA ARG A 84 -16.43 -7.91 -9.49
C ARG A 84 -15.55 -6.68 -9.63
N MET A 85 -14.72 -6.37 -8.63
CA MET A 85 -13.79 -5.24 -8.69
C MET A 85 -12.79 -5.40 -9.84
N VAL A 86 -12.19 -6.58 -9.98
CA VAL A 86 -11.21 -6.84 -11.04
C VAL A 86 -11.88 -6.83 -12.42
N SER A 87 -13.01 -7.49 -12.58
CA SER A 87 -13.76 -7.54 -13.86
C SER A 87 -14.26 -6.14 -14.26
N PHE A 88 -14.68 -5.33 -13.28
CA PHE A 88 -15.06 -3.94 -13.52
C PHE A 88 -13.88 -3.13 -14.05
N ALA A 89 -12.69 -3.28 -13.46
CA ALA A 89 -11.52 -2.58 -13.94
C ALA A 89 -11.12 -3.02 -15.35
N GLU A 90 -11.10 -4.32 -15.64
CA GLU A 90 -10.82 -4.87 -16.96
C GLU A 90 -11.80 -4.36 -18.03
N SER A 91 -13.10 -4.40 -17.72
CA SER A 91 -14.17 -3.96 -18.63
C SER A 91 -14.13 -2.47 -18.93
N ASN A 92 -13.65 -1.66 -17.98
CA ASN A 92 -13.52 -0.21 -18.14
C ASN A 92 -12.10 0.24 -18.55
N GLN A 93 -11.23 -0.70 -18.95
CA GLN A 93 -9.83 -0.44 -19.31
C GLN A 93 -9.06 0.32 -18.21
N LEU A 94 -9.50 0.19 -16.96
CA LEU A 94 -8.79 0.72 -15.80
C LEU A 94 -7.59 -0.21 -15.56
N ARG A 95 -6.41 0.39 -15.42
CA ARG A 95 -5.14 -0.34 -15.24
C ARG A 95 -5.13 -1.06 -13.89
N VAL A 96 -5.69 -2.27 -13.82
CA VAL A 96 -5.52 -3.18 -12.68
C VAL A 96 -4.53 -4.25 -13.10
N ARG A 97 -3.34 -4.24 -12.49
CA ARG A 97 -2.36 -5.32 -12.66
C ARG A 97 -2.82 -6.50 -11.81
N LYS A 98 -3.28 -7.57 -12.45
CA LYS A 98 -3.43 -8.89 -11.82
C LYS A 98 -2.03 -9.53 -11.75
N SER A 99 -1.64 -9.99 -10.56
CA SER A 99 -0.48 -10.88 -10.37
C SER A 99 -0.84 -12.30 -10.78
#